data_AF-A0A2J6SH69-F1
#
_entry.id   AF-A0A2J6SH69-F1
#
_cell.length_a   1.000
_cell.length_b   1.000
_cell.length_c   1.000
_cell.angle_alpha   90.00
_cell.angle_beta   90.00
_cell.angle_gamma   90.00
#
_symmetry.space_group_name_H-M   'P 1'
#
loop_
_entity.id
_entity.type
_entity.pdbx_description
1 polymer ?
#
loop_
_entity_poly.entity_id
_entity_poly.type
_entity_poly.pdbx_seq_one_letter_code
_entity_poly.pdbx_strand_id
1 'polypeptide(L)'
;MSDQYGFRTLSLDQTRKELKRIWEEKKNDLDNARVGKVDLGARQREAAAEGLQPDTEAQTEMDELDRDIVIFGNEEKILKCLLNIYDLIAKPNKTPADEEKLKASLTDLYQSYHPDKLKIKIQYIVDKAKVDGSSK
;
A
#
# COMPACT_ATOMS: atom_id res chain seq x y z
N MET A 1 18.11 -1.54 -21.96
CA MET A 1 17.13 -2.43 -22.62
C MET A 1 15.87 -2.41 -21.77
N SER A 2 14.71 -2.10 -22.35
CA SER A 2 13.41 -2.26 -21.69
C SER A 2 12.88 -3.65 -22.06
N ASP A 3 12.21 -4.34 -21.13
CA ASP A 3 11.53 -5.59 -21.48
C ASP A 3 10.31 -5.29 -22.38
N GLN A 4 9.68 -6.34 -22.93
CA GLN A 4 8.58 -6.25 -23.91
C GLN A 4 7.32 -5.49 -23.43
N TYR A 5 7.34 -5.01 -22.18
CA TYR A 5 6.29 -4.23 -21.54
C TYR A 5 6.72 -2.78 -21.22
N GLY A 6 7.91 -2.37 -21.66
CA GLY A 6 8.40 -1.00 -21.50
C GLY A 6 8.88 -0.66 -20.09
N PHE A 7 9.01 -1.63 -19.19
CA PHE A 7 9.52 -1.37 -17.85
C PHE A 7 11.05 -1.37 -17.87
N ARG A 8 11.65 -0.28 -17.38
CA ARG A 8 13.10 -0.27 -17.08
C ARG A 8 13.35 -1.34 -16.03
N THR A 9 14.22 -2.30 -16.33
CA THR A 9 14.61 -3.34 -15.37
C THR A 9 15.41 -2.69 -14.25
N LEU A 10 14.75 -2.36 -13.15
CA LEU A 10 15.39 -1.83 -11.95
C LEU A 10 16.11 -2.97 -11.22
N SER A 11 17.27 -2.68 -10.64
CA SER A 11 17.90 -3.62 -9.68
C SER A 11 17.00 -3.84 -8.46
N LEU A 12 17.25 -4.89 -7.68
CA LEU A 12 16.52 -5.16 -6.44
C LEU A 12 16.56 -3.96 -5.47
N ASP A 13 17.71 -3.30 -5.34
CA ASP A 13 17.86 -2.10 -4.51
C ASP A 13 17.06 -0.90 -5.04
N GLN A 14 17.07 -0.67 -6.36
CA GLN A 14 16.26 0.39 -6.98
C GLN A 14 14.76 0.11 -6.87
N THR A 15 14.36 -1.16 -7.03
CA THR A 15 12.97 -1.59 -6.88
C THR A 15 12.50 -1.37 -5.43
N ARG A 16 13.34 -1.73 -4.46
CA ARG A 16 13.08 -1.49 -3.03
C ARG A 16 12.95 0.01 -2.72
N LYS A 17 13.86 0.84 -3.22
CA LYS A 17 13.81 2.30 -3.04
C LYS A 17 12.53 2.89 -3.62
N GLU A 18 12.14 2.44 -4.80
CA GLU A 18 10.92 2.91 -5.47
C GLU A 18 9.66 2.44 -4.73
N LEU A 19 9.60 1.18 -4.31
CA LEU A 19 8.50 0.68 -3.47
C LEU A 19 8.38 1.47 -2.17
N LYS A 20 9.51 1.82 -1.54
CA LYS A 20 9.54 2.61 -0.31
C LYS A 20 9.00 4.01 -0.54
N ARG A 21 9.42 4.67 -1.63
CA ARG A 21 8.93 6.00 -2.02
C ARG A 21 7.41 5.99 -2.23
N ILE A 22 6.90 5.04 -3.02
CA ILE A 22 5.47 4.93 -3.31
C ILE A 22 4.68 4.61 -2.03
N TRP A 23 5.22 3.75 -1.16
CA TRP A 23 4.61 3.45 0.14
C TRP A 23 4.50 4.70 1.02
N GLU A 24 5.56 5.51 1.11
CA GLU A 24 5.55 6.76 1.87
C GLU A 24 4.53 7.77 1.30
N GLU A 25 4.42 7.85 -0.04
CA GLU A 25 3.39 8.66 -0.71
C GLU A 25 1.98 8.20 -0.33
N LYS A 26 1.68 6.90 -0.45
CA LYS A 26 0.36 6.36 -0.11
C LYS A 26 0.03 6.44 1.37
N LYS A 27 1.04 6.35 2.24
CA LYS A 27 0.87 6.61 3.66
C LYS A 27 0.49 8.08 3.90
N ASN A 28 1.16 9.02 3.24
CA ASN A 28 0.82 10.44 3.35
C ASN A 28 -0.58 10.75 2.80
N ASP A 29 -0.96 10.16 1.67
CA ASP A 29 -2.32 10.28 1.10
C ASP A 29 -3.38 9.78 2.11
N LEU A 30 -3.14 8.63 2.73
CA LEU A 30 -4.01 8.08 3.78
C LEU A 30 -4.09 8.98 5.01
N ASP A 31 -2.96 9.49 5.48
CA ASP A 31 -2.91 10.37 6.66
C ASP A 31 -3.64 11.69 6.36
N ASN A 32 -3.46 12.26 5.16
CA ASN A 32 -4.19 13.45 4.71
C ASN A 32 -5.71 13.22 4.65
N ALA A 33 -6.15 12.09 4.07
CA ALA A 33 -7.57 11.76 4.01
C ALA A 33 -8.20 11.59 5.41
N ARG A 34 -7.46 10.97 6.34
CA ARG A 34 -7.88 10.84 7.75
C ARG A 34 -8.00 12.19 8.45
N VAL A 35 -7.01 13.06 8.29
CA VAL A 35 -7.03 14.41 8.86
C VAL A 35 -8.20 15.20 8.28
N GLY A 36 -8.37 15.21 6.96
CA GLY A 36 -9.49 15.87 6.29
C GLY A 36 -10.84 15.41 6.82
N LYS A 37 -11.02 14.10 7.04
CA LYS A 37 -12.28 13.56 7.60
C LYS A 37 -12.52 14.04 9.04
N VAL A 38 -11.49 14.05 9.88
CA VAL A 38 -11.60 14.51 11.27
C VAL A 38 -11.97 16.00 11.32
N ASP A 39 -11.31 16.81 10.51
CA ASP A 39 -11.54 18.25 10.43
C ASP A 39 -12.95 18.58 9.92
N LEU A 40 -13.39 17.90 8.86
CA LEU A 40 -14.73 18.07 8.30
C LEU A 40 -15.81 17.63 9.30
N GLY A 41 -15.59 16.52 10.00
CA GLY A 41 -16.48 16.06 11.07
C GLY A 41 -16.50 17.00 12.28
N ALA A 42 -15.41 17.72 12.57
CA ALA A 42 -15.39 18.75 13.60
C ALA A 42 -16.24 19.97 13.19
N ARG A 43 -16.07 20.46 11.94
CA ARG A 43 -16.88 21.56 11.39
C ARG A 43 -18.37 21.23 11.38
N GLN A 44 -18.76 20.00 11.03
CA GLN A 44 -20.17 19.58 11.09
C GLN A 44 -20.72 19.59 12.52
N ARG A 45 -19.93 19.18 13.52
CA ARG A 45 -20.34 19.25 14.93
C ARG A 45 -20.52 20.69 15.41
N GLU A 46 -19.62 21.59 15.00
CA GLU A 46 -19.71 23.03 15.32
C GLU A 46 -20.96 23.65 14.67
N ALA A 47 -21.20 23.41 13.38
CA ALA A 47 -22.39 23.89 12.68
C ALA A 47 -23.70 23.36 13.29
N ALA A 48 -23.74 22.07 13.67
CA ALA A 48 -24.90 21.48 14.34
C ALA A 48 -25.14 22.08 15.72
N ALA A 49 -24.09 22.43 16.47
CA ALA A 49 -24.21 23.14 17.75
C ALA A 49 -24.80 24.55 17.60
N GLU A 50 -24.61 25.18 16.42
CA GLU A 50 -25.21 26.46 16.04
C GLU A 50 -26.62 26.32 15.42
N GLY A 51 -27.16 25.10 15.35
CA GLY A 51 -28.49 24.82 14.81
C GLY A 51 -28.57 24.78 13.28
N LEU A 52 -27.42 24.76 12.60
CA LEU A 52 -27.33 24.59 11.15
C LEU A 52 -27.46 23.10 10.81
N GLN A 53 -28.20 22.79 9.75
CA GLN A 53 -28.22 21.42 9.22
C GLN A 53 -26.91 21.11 8.48
N PRO A 54 -26.46 19.84 8.51
CA PRO A 54 -25.29 19.44 7.74
C PRO A 54 -25.54 19.70 6.25
N ASP A 55 -24.60 20.40 5.61
CA ASP A 55 -24.63 20.65 4.18
C ASP A 55 -24.45 19.33 3.40
N THR A 56 -25.20 19.18 2.31
CA THR A 56 -25.13 18.03 1.40
C THR A 56 -23.75 17.93 0.75
N GLU A 57 -23.10 19.07 0.50
CA GLU A 57 -21.72 19.11 -0.02
C GLU A 57 -20.73 18.54 1.00
N ALA A 58 -20.83 18.93 2.26
CA ALA A 58 -19.97 18.42 3.34
C ALA A 58 -20.16 16.91 3.59
N GLN A 59 -21.38 16.39 3.43
CA GLN A 59 -21.60 14.94 3.52
C GLN A 59 -20.98 14.19 2.34
N THR A 60 -21.09 14.74 1.13
CA THR A 60 -20.48 14.14 -0.06
C THR A 60 -18.96 14.07 0.07
N GLU A 61 -18.34 15.15 0.55
CA GLU A 61 -16.89 15.19 0.80
C GLU A 61 -16.46 14.19 1.90
N MET A 62 -17.25 14.00 2.96
CA MET A 62 -16.98 12.95 3.94
C MET A 62 -17.01 11.53 3.34
N ASP A 63 -17.99 11.25 2.49
CA ASP A 63 -18.13 9.95 1.84
C ASP A 63 -16.97 9.67 0.86
N GLU A 64 -16.48 10.71 0.17
CA GLU A 64 -15.29 10.64 -0.66
C GLU A 64 -14.03 10.36 0.16
N LEU A 65 -13.84 11.08 1.27
CA LEU A 65 -12.73 10.84 2.19
C LEU A 65 -12.78 9.43 2.79
N ASP A 66 -13.96 8.90 3.10
CA ASP A 66 -14.11 7.52 3.56
C ASP A 66 -13.70 6.50 2.51
N ARG A 67 -14.06 6.74 1.24
CA ARG A 67 -13.62 5.91 0.13
C ARG A 67 -12.09 5.96 -0.04
N ASP A 68 -11.51 7.15 0.03
CA ASP A 68 -10.08 7.36 -0.12
C ASP A 68 -9.30 6.71 1.03
N ILE A 69 -9.78 6.80 2.27
CA ILE A 69 -9.18 6.09 3.42
C ILE A 69 -9.13 4.58 3.18
N VAL A 70 -10.20 4.00 2.63
CA VAL A 70 -10.24 2.57 2.31
C VAL A 70 -9.25 2.23 1.19
N ILE A 71 -9.24 3.01 0.10
CA ILE A 71 -8.37 2.77 -1.05
C ILE A 71 -6.90 2.93 -0.65
N PHE A 72 -6.51 4.08 -0.09
CA PHE A 72 -5.13 4.34 0.32
C PHE A 72 -4.69 3.42 1.45
N GLY A 73 -5.59 3.04 2.36
CA GLY A 73 -5.32 2.04 3.39
C GLY A 73 -4.95 0.67 2.81
N ASN A 74 -5.67 0.23 1.77
CA ASN A 74 -5.36 -1.02 1.07
C ASN A 74 -4.04 -0.92 0.28
N GLU A 75 -3.82 0.19 -0.43
CA GLU A 75 -2.59 0.43 -1.19
C GLU A 75 -1.35 0.48 -0.27
N GLU A 76 -1.42 1.22 0.83
CA GLU A 76 -0.37 1.30 1.85
C GLU A 76 -0.05 -0.09 2.41
N LYS A 77 -1.07 -0.86 2.78
CA LYS A 77 -0.89 -2.21 3.33
C LYS A 77 -0.20 -3.15 2.35
N ILE A 78 -0.63 -3.15 1.09
CA ILE A 78 -0.04 -3.99 0.04
C ILE A 78 1.43 -3.62 -0.19
N LEU A 79 1.72 -2.33 -0.34
CA LEU A 79 3.08 -1.84 -0.55
C LEU A 79 4.00 -2.17 0.63
N LYS A 80 3.48 -2.06 1.86
CA LYS A 80 4.20 -2.45 3.08
C LYS A 80 4.48 -3.95 3.14
N CYS A 81 3.51 -4.80 2.79
CA CYS A 81 3.73 -6.24 2.69
C CYS A 81 4.81 -6.57 1.65
N LEU A 82 4.78 -5.94 0.48
CA LEU A 82 5.80 -6.12 -0.55
C LEU A 82 7.19 -5.68 -0.06
N LEU A 83 7.30 -4.52 0.60
CA LEU A 83 8.56 -4.06 1.19
C LEU A 83 9.12 -5.06 2.20
N ASN A 84 8.28 -5.58 3.10
CA ASN A 84 8.70 -6.58 4.08
C ASN A 84 9.19 -7.86 3.40
N ILE A 85 8.48 -8.33 2.35
CA ILE A 85 8.89 -9.50 1.57
C ILE A 85 10.26 -9.25 0.91
N TYR A 86 10.45 -8.11 0.26
CA TYR A 86 11.72 -7.73 -0.37
C TYR A 86 12.86 -7.67 0.65
N ASP A 87 12.64 -7.02 1.80
CA ASP A 87 13.63 -6.89 2.86
C ASP A 87 14.05 -8.26 3.39
N LEU A 88 13.09 -9.17 3.60
CA LEU A 88 13.35 -10.53 4.08
C LEU A 88 14.05 -11.40 3.03
N ILE A 89 13.68 -11.30 1.76
CA ILE A 89 14.32 -12.05 0.67
C ILE A 89 15.77 -11.58 0.47
N ALA A 90 16.01 -10.27 0.54
CA ALA A 90 17.33 -9.67 0.37
C ALA A 90 18.29 -9.93 1.55
N LYS A 91 17.81 -10.44 2.69
CA LYS A 91 18.69 -10.81 3.81
C LYS A 91 19.66 -11.93 3.40
N PRO A 92 20.98 -11.75 3.60
CA PRO A 92 21.98 -12.75 3.26
C PRO A 92 21.89 -14.00 4.14
N ASN A 93 21.53 -13.83 5.41
CA ASN A 93 21.32 -14.92 6.37
C ASN A 93 19.90 -14.81 6.93
N LYS A 94 19.05 -15.81 6.65
CA LYS A 94 17.66 -15.87 7.14
C LYS A 94 17.60 -16.71 8.41
N THR A 95 16.93 -16.20 9.43
CA THR A 95 16.61 -16.96 10.64
C THR A 95 15.24 -17.64 10.50
N PRO A 96 14.91 -18.68 11.30
CA PRO A 96 13.57 -19.24 11.33
C PRO A 96 12.48 -18.18 11.60
N ALA A 97 12.78 -17.16 12.41
CA ALA A 97 11.88 -16.04 12.66
C ALA A 97 11.67 -15.15 11.41
N ASP A 98 12.67 -15.02 10.55
CA ASP A 98 12.51 -14.31 9.26
C ASP A 98 11.63 -15.08 8.29
N GLU A 99 11.69 -16.42 8.31
CA GLU A 99 10.80 -17.27 7.52
C GLU A 99 9.35 -17.19 7.99
N GLU A 100 9.12 -17.15 9.30
CA GLU A 100 7.78 -16.92 9.87
C GLU A 100 7.23 -15.54 9.48
N LYS A 101 8.05 -14.49 9.57
CA LYS A 101 7.67 -13.14 9.14
C LYS A 101 7.38 -13.06 7.65
N LEU A 102 8.13 -13.81 6.83
CA LEU A 102 7.92 -13.88 5.38
C LEU A 102 6.58 -14.57 5.08
N LYS A 103 6.28 -15.70 5.74
CA LYS A 103 4.99 -16.41 5.61
C LYS A 103 3.82 -15.53 6.05
N ALA A 104 3.97 -14.80 7.15
CA ALA A 104 2.95 -13.86 7.61
C ALA A 104 2.73 -12.73 6.58
N SER A 105 3.81 -12.11 6.09
CA SER A 105 3.72 -11.04 5.09
C SER A 105 3.10 -11.50 3.77
N LEU A 106 3.39 -12.73 3.35
CA LEU A 106 2.76 -13.35 2.18
C LEU A 106 1.27 -13.62 2.43
N THR A 107 0.92 -14.17 3.58
CA THR A 107 -0.49 -14.41 3.97
C THR A 107 -1.29 -13.10 3.97
N ASP A 108 -0.75 -12.05 4.58
CA ASP A 108 -1.38 -10.72 4.62
C ASP A 108 -1.54 -10.13 3.22
N LEU A 109 -0.55 -10.31 2.34
CA LEU A 109 -0.63 -9.89 0.95
C LEU A 109 -1.74 -10.63 0.19
N TYR A 110 -1.87 -11.94 0.38
CA TYR A 110 -2.92 -12.76 -0.22
C TYR A 110 -4.32 -12.38 0.28
N GLN A 111 -4.47 -12.11 1.58
CA GLN A 111 -5.75 -11.74 2.17
C GLN A 111 -6.19 -10.31 1.81
N SER A 112 -5.22 -9.41 1.56
CA SER A 112 -5.50 -8.04 1.13
C SER A 112 -5.81 -7.94 -0.38
N TYR A 113 -5.83 -9.08 -1.09
CA TYR A 113 -6.02 -9.17 -2.53
C TYR A 113 -7.46 -9.53 -2.91
N HIS A 114 -8.19 -8.61 -3.53
CA HIS A 114 -9.23 -9.00 -4.49
C HIS A 114 -8.56 -9.19 -5.87
N PRO A 115 -8.71 -10.36 -6.52
CA PRO A 115 -7.76 -10.89 -7.51
C PRO A 115 -7.56 -10.13 -8.83
N ASP A 116 -8.36 -9.13 -9.19
CA ASP A 116 -8.48 -8.76 -10.61
C ASP A 116 -7.68 -7.53 -11.07
N LYS A 117 -7.18 -6.67 -10.17
CA LYS A 117 -6.53 -5.40 -10.61
C LYS A 117 -5.03 -5.27 -10.28
N LEU A 118 -4.50 -6.05 -9.35
CA LEU A 118 -3.07 -5.98 -8.98
C LEU A 118 -2.23 -7.17 -9.49
N LYS A 119 -2.86 -8.26 -9.95
CA LYS A 119 -2.27 -9.58 -10.27
C LYS A 119 -1.01 -9.51 -11.15
N ILE A 120 -0.93 -8.53 -12.05
CA ILE A 120 0.15 -8.45 -13.05
C ILE A 120 1.47 -7.95 -12.44
N LYS A 121 1.46 -6.92 -11.58
CA LYS A 121 2.70 -6.32 -11.05
C LYS A 121 3.37 -7.17 -9.96
N ILE A 122 2.58 -7.84 -9.13
CA ILE A 122 3.11 -8.63 -8.01
C ILE A 122 3.54 -10.04 -8.44
N GLN A 123 2.85 -10.66 -9.40
CA GLN A 123 3.29 -11.94 -9.97
C GLN A 123 4.68 -11.79 -10.62
N TYR A 124 4.89 -10.69 -11.36
CA TYR A 124 6.21 -10.35 -11.92
C TYR A 124 7.30 -10.21 -10.85
N ILE A 125 7.00 -9.53 -9.75
CA ILE A 125 7.91 -9.36 -8.60
C ILE A 125 8.27 -10.70 -7.94
N VAL A 126 7.28 -11.55 -7.71
CA VAL A 126 7.46 -12.88 -7.09
C VAL A 126 8.26 -13.81 -8.01
N ASP A 127 7.97 -13.78 -9.31
CA ASP A 127 8.68 -14.60 -10.29
C ASP A 127 10.14 -14.15 -10.44
N LYS A 128 10.42 -12.85 -10.38
CA LYS A 128 11.79 -12.31 -10.33
C LYS A 128 12.55 -12.75 -9.07
N ALA A 129 11.92 -12.68 -7.90
CA ALA A 129 12.56 -13.09 -6.65
C ALA A 129 12.91 -14.59 -6.61
N LYS A 130 12.13 -15.44 -7.31
CA LYS A 130 12.43 -16.88 -7.47
C LYS A 130 13.62 -17.13 -8.39
N VAL A 131 13.72 -16.39 -9.50
CA VAL A 131 14.82 -16.54 -10.46
C VAL A 131 16.17 -16.14 -9.84
N ASP A 132 16.20 -15.05 -9.06
CA ASP A 132 17.44 -14.57 -8.43
C ASP A 132 17.85 -15.40 -7.19
N GLY A 133 16.89 -16.05 -6.52
CA GLY A 133 17.14 -16.92 -5.37
C GLY A 133 17.59 -18.35 -5.72
N SER A 134 17.39 -18.80 -6.96
CA SER A 134 17.76 -20.14 -7.43
C SER A 134 19.12 -20.22 -8.12
N SER A 135 19.91 -19.14 -8.12
CA SER A 135 21.29 -19.17 -8.61
C SER A 135 22.26 -19.58 -7.49
N LYS A 136 22.23 -20.85 -7.08
CA LYS A 136 23.31 -21.55 -6.39
C LYS A 136 23.35 -23.02 -6.77
#